data_AF-A0AB39MG58-F1
#
_entry.id   AF-A0AB39MG58-F1
#
_cell.length_a   1.000
_cell.length_b   1.000
_cell.length_c   1.000
_cell.angle_alpha   90.00
_cell.angle_beta   90.00
_cell.angle_gamma   90.00
#
_symmetry.space_group_name_H-M   'P 1'
#
loop_
_entity.id
_entity.type
_entity.pdbx_description
1 polymer ?
#
loop_
_entity_poly.entity_id
_entity_poly.type
_entity_poly.pdbx_seq_one_letter_code
_entity_poly.pdbx_strand_id
1 'polypeptide(L)'
;MNAGLERLVSLLEVNEPLAPRPATDWSQVEARLGHSLPSDYQALVGELGGGRLDGYLWLLEPDCPNRHYDLVTTDKDQTQILAELWEAGEERPIELVNSGAQVFPWAVTDNGECLYWFARPNVSADDWTIAVNEARGSEWEFFPAGCVEFLDGILSRTLESEILWSRFPTEPHEFRRSATFL
;
A
#
# COMPACT_ATOMS: atom_id res chain seq x y z
N MET A 1 9.94 18.47 1.35
CA MET A 1 9.24 17.22 1.02
C MET A 1 9.90 16.67 -0.24
N ASN A 2 9.88 15.36 -0.52
CA ASN A 2 10.46 14.83 -1.77
C ASN A 2 9.57 15.27 -2.94
N ALA A 3 10.15 15.70 -4.06
CA ALA A 3 9.42 16.22 -5.23
C ALA A 3 8.37 15.24 -5.78
N GLY A 4 8.59 13.93 -5.62
CA GLY A 4 7.60 12.90 -5.97
C GLY A 4 6.33 12.98 -5.13
N LEU A 5 6.47 13.13 -3.82
CA LEU A 5 5.33 13.24 -2.90
C LEU A 5 4.58 14.57 -3.10
N GLU A 6 5.30 15.67 -3.31
CA GLU A 6 4.68 16.97 -3.64
C GLU A 6 3.81 16.88 -4.89
N ARG A 7 4.32 16.22 -5.93
CA ARG A 7 3.56 15.99 -7.17
C ARG A 7 2.33 15.11 -6.91
N LEU A 8 2.49 13.96 -6.25
CA LEU A 8 1.38 13.08 -5.93
C LEU A 8 0.27 13.81 -5.14
N VAL A 9 0.65 14.54 -4.08
CA VAL A 9 -0.31 15.30 -3.27
C VAL A 9 -1.00 16.39 -4.09
N SER A 10 -0.32 17.00 -5.07
CA SER A 10 -0.93 18.01 -5.96
C SER A 10 -1.97 17.45 -6.93
N LEU A 11 -1.98 16.13 -7.17
CA LEU A 11 -3.00 15.46 -7.98
C LEU A 11 -4.28 15.19 -7.19
N LEU A 12 -4.22 15.20 -5.86
CA LEU A 12 -5.32 14.78 -4.99
C LEU A 12 -6.20 15.97 -4.58
N GLU A 13 -7.50 15.86 -4.85
CA GLU A 13 -8.52 16.66 -4.18
C GLU A 13 -8.76 16.08 -2.78
N VAL A 14 -8.13 16.70 -1.80
CA VAL A 14 -8.39 16.39 -0.39
C VAL A 14 -9.62 17.18 0.04
N ASN A 15 -10.73 16.47 0.23
CA ASN A 15 -12.05 17.04 0.54
C ASN A 15 -12.11 17.82 1.87
N GLU A 16 -11.09 17.71 2.72
CA GLU A 16 -11.02 18.38 4.03
C GLU A 16 -9.64 18.99 4.27
N PRO A 17 -9.53 20.14 4.97
CA PRO A 17 -8.25 20.72 5.34
C PRO A 17 -7.39 19.69 6.09
N LEU A 18 -6.11 19.59 5.72
CA LEU A 18 -5.17 18.72 6.41
C LEU A 18 -4.99 19.22 7.85
N ALA A 19 -5.80 18.72 8.78
CA ALA A 19 -5.61 19.01 10.20
C ALA A 19 -4.22 18.50 10.62
N PRO A 20 -3.51 19.23 11.50
CA PRO A 20 -2.22 18.79 12.01
C PRO A 20 -2.34 17.41 12.63
N ARG A 21 -1.57 16.44 12.13
CA ARG A 21 -1.48 15.10 12.71
C ARG A 21 -0.37 15.05 13.76
N PRO A 22 -0.55 14.29 14.85
CA PRO A 22 0.56 13.93 15.71
C PRO A 22 1.65 13.21 14.88
N ALA A 23 2.91 13.50 15.19
CA ALA A 23 4.01 12.77 14.58
C ALA A 23 3.88 11.27 14.92
N THR A 24 3.96 10.42 13.90
CA THR A 24 3.95 8.96 14.07
C THR A 24 5.33 8.50 14.53
N ASP A 25 5.37 7.70 15.61
CA ASP A 25 6.60 7.04 16.05
C ASP A 25 6.83 5.78 15.19
N TRP A 26 7.48 5.99 14.04
CA TRP A 26 7.74 4.92 13.07
C TRP A 26 8.60 3.79 13.65
N SER A 27 9.50 4.09 14.58
CA SER A 27 10.32 3.06 15.25
C SER A 27 9.46 2.10 16.08
N GLN A 28 8.41 2.60 16.74
CA GLN A 28 7.45 1.75 17.43
C GLN A 28 6.58 0.93 16.46
N VAL A 29 6.18 1.52 15.33
CA VAL A 29 5.40 0.83 14.29
C VAL A 29 6.21 -0.32 13.69
N GLU A 30 7.45 -0.08 13.28
CA GLU A 30 8.36 -1.09 12.74
C GLU A 30 8.65 -2.20 13.77
N ALA A 31 8.76 -1.87 15.06
CA ALA A 31 8.91 -2.87 16.11
C ALA A 31 7.68 -3.80 16.24
N ARG A 32 6.46 -3.29 15.98
CA ARG A 32 5.22 -4.09 15.99
C ARG A 32 5.05 -4.94 14.74
N LEU A 33 5.55 -4.46 13.60
CA LEU A 33 5.56 -5.16 12.31
C LEU A 33 6.64 -6.24 12.26
N GLY A 34 7.80 -5.99 12.89
CA GLY A 34 8.96 -6.88 12.82
C GLY A 34 9.81 -6.66 11.55
N HIS A 35 9.50 -5.64 10.75
CA HIS A 35 10.25 -5.23 9.57
C HIS A 35 10.27 -3.70 9.44
N SER A 36 11.23 -3.19 8.68
CA SER A 36 11.32 -1.77 8.35
C SER A 36 10.26 -1.35 7.34
N LEU A 37 9.98 -0.05 7.26
CA LEU A 37 9.05 0.54 6.29
C LEU A 37 9.80 1.47 5.32
N PRO A 38 9.40 1.52 4.03
CA PRO A 38 9.97 2.48 3.09
C PRO A 38 9.72 3.93 3.53
N SER A 39 10.72 4.79 3.40
CA SER A 39 10.63 6.20 3.81
C SER A 39 9.63 7.02 2.99
N ASP A 40 9.38 6.64 1.73
CA ASP A 40 8.38 7.30 0.88
C ASP A 40 6.96 7.07 1.40
N TYR A 41 6.66 5.86 1.85
CA TYR A 41 5.41 5.52 2.53
C TYR A 41 5.26 6.26 3.86
N GLN A 42 6.31 6.27 4.70
CA GLN A 42 6.27 7.00 5.97
C GLN A 42 5.99 8.49 5.74
N ALA A 43 6.57 9.09 4.69
CA ALA A 43 6.32 10.48 4.32
C ALA A 43 4.89 10.67 3.80
N LEU A 44 4.39 9.77 2.94
CA LEU A 44 3.03 9.80 2.41
C LEU A 44 1.98 9.73 3.51
N VAL A 45 2.07 8.74 4.41
CA VAL A 45 1.15 8.58 5.54
C VAL A 45 1.36 9.68 6.60
N GLY A 46 2.59 10.20 6.74
CA GLY A 46 2.85 11.37 7.58
C GLY A 46 2.08 12.61 7.12
N GLU A 47 2.00 12.84 5.81
CA GLU A 47 1.33 13.99 5.20
C GLU A 47 -0.19 13.79 5.08
N LEU A 48 -0.61 12.68 4.46
CA LEU A 48 -2.02 12.42 4.15
C LEU A 48 -2.73 11.65 5.26
N GLY A 49 -2.01 10.78 5.98
CA GLY A 49 -2.62 9.70 6.74
C GLY A 49 -3.04 8.52 5.87
N GLY A 50 -3.67 7.55 6.52
CA GLY A 50 -4.43 6.52 5.83
C GLY A 50 -5.76 7.05 5.31
N GLY A 51 -6.32 6.36 4.33
CA GLY A 51 -7.55 6.80 3.71
C GLY A 51 -7.89 6.06 2.44
N ARG A 52 -9.00 6.48 1.83
CA ARG A 52 -9.54 5.91 0.61
C ARG A 52 -9.31 6.87 -0.56
N LEU A 53 -8.63 6.36 -1.58
CA LEU A 53 -8.34 7.00 -2.85
C LEU A 53 -9.36 6.56 -3.90
N ASP A 54 -9.97 7.53 -4.59
CA ASP A 54 -10.93 7.35 -5.68
C ASP A 54 -12.06 6.36 -5.37
N GLY A 55 -12.48 6.32 -4.10
CA GLY A 55 -13.53 5.43 -3.64
C GLY A 55 -13.22 3.94 -3.85
N TYR A 56 -11.94 3.56 -3.96
CA TYR A 56 -11.55 2.19 -4.31
C TYR A 56 -10.35 1.67 -3.52
N LEU A 57 -9.22 2.38 -3.55
CA LEU A 57 -7.98 1.92 -2.91
C LEU A 57 -7.87 2.50 -1.51
N TRP A 58 -7.57 1.66 -0.53
CA TRP A 58 -7.33 2.03 0.85
C TRP A 58 -5.83 2.03 1.16
N LEU A 59 -5.28 3.22 1.37
CA LEU A 59 -3.96 3.40 1.95
C LEU A 59 -4.03 3.07 3.45
N LEU A 60 -3.34 2.01 3.86
CA LEU A 60 -3.31 1.59 5.26
C LEU A 60 -2.50 2.59 6.09
N GLU A 61 -2.89 2.77 7.34
CA GLU A 61 -2.10 3.53 8.31
C GLU A 61 -1.98 2.76 9.63
N PRO A 62 -0.90 2.96 10.39
CA PRO A 62 -0.85 2.43 11.74
C PRO A 62 -1.92 3.07 12.63
N ASP A 63 -2.48 2.26 13.52
CA ASP A 63 -3.47 2.64 14.53
C ASP A 63 -4.77 3.20 13.93
N CYS A 64 -5.15 2.72 12.74
CA CYS A 64 -6.44 3.04 12.15
C CYS A 64 -7.57 2.56 13.07
N PRO A 65 -8.60 3.39 13.36
CA PRO A 65 -9.73 2.98 14.21
C PRO A 65 -10.46 1.74 13.70
N ASN A 66 -10.49 1.54 12.39
CA ASN A 66 -11.01 0.33 11.77
C ASN A 66 -9.88 -0.67 11.54
N ARG A 67 -9.93 -1.80 12.24
CA ARG A 67 -8.93 -2.88 12.14
C ARG A 67 -8.70 -3.41 10.73
N HIS A 68 -9.69 -3.29 9.82
CA HIS A 68 -9.58 -3.75 8.44
C HIS A 68 -8.69 -2.84 7.57
N TYR A 69 -8.41 -1.62 8.03
CA TYR A 69 -7.55 -0.65 7.34
C TYR A 69 -6.34 -0.23 8.20
N ASP A 70 -6.14 -0.93 9.32
CA ASP A 70 -4.96 -0.78 10.18
C ASP A 70 -3.80 -1.56 9.57
N LEU A 71 -2.67 -0.88 9.36
CA LEU A 71 -1.47 -1.45 8.77
C LEU A 71 -0.98 -2.68 9.55
N VAL A 72 -0.86 -2.57 10.87
CA VAL A 72 -0.24 -3.61 11.72
C VAL A 72 -1.12 -4.86 11.80
N THR A 73 -2.44 -4.68 11.85
CA THR A 73 -3.40 -5.79 11.85
C THR A 73 -3.44 -6.45 10.47
N THR A 74 -3.49 -5.66 9.40
CA THR A 74 -3.56 -6.18 8.03
C THR A 74 -2.29 -6.92 7.66
N ASP A 75 -1.11 -6.43 8.06
CA ASP A 75 0.18 -7.10 7.87
C ASP A 75 0.17 -8.52 8.42
N LYS A 76 -0.27 -8.69 9.67
CA LYS A 76 -0.36 -10.01 10.33
C LYS A 76 -1.39 -10.90 9.66
N ASP A 77 -2.59 -10.38 9.44
CA ASP A 77 -3.71 -11.16 8.91
C ASP A 77 -3.38 -11.64 7.47
N GLN A 78 -2.89 -10.75 6.60
CA GLN A 78 -2.59 -11.10 5.19
C GLN A 78 -1.36 -11.98 5.04
N THR A 79 -0.31 -11.75 5.83
CA THR A 79 0.87 -12.63 5.81
C THR A 79 0.51 -14.04 6.24
N GLN A 80 -0.36 -14.18 7.25
CA GLN A 80 -0.88 -15.48 7.67
C GLN A 80 -1.75 -16.13 6.58
N ILE A 81 -2.68 -15.39 5.97
CA ILE A 81 -3.55 -15.89 4.90
C ILE A 81 -2.71 -16.43 3.72
N LEU A 82 -1.73 -15.66 3.23
CA LEU A 82 -0.86 -16.12 2.14
C LEU A 82 -0.06 -17.37 2.52
N ALA A 83 0.45 -17.44 3.76
CA ALA A 83 1.15 -18.63 4.24
C ALA A 83 0.24 -19.87 4.21
N GLU A 84 -0.98 -19.76 4.72
CA GLU A 84 -1.97 -20.84 4.74
C GLU A 84 -2.40 -21.27 3.33
N LEU A 85 -2.64 -20.32 2.42
CA LEU A 85 -2.97 -20.61 1.01
C LEU A 85 -1.87 -21.38 0.30
N TRP A 86 -0.62 -20.95 0.49
CA TRP A 86 0.54 -21.63 -0.09
C TRP A 86 0.78 -23.01 0.51
N GLU A 87 0.53 -23.21 1.82
CA GLU A 87 0.56 -24.53 2.45
C GLU A 87 -0.57 -25.45 1.95
N ALA A 88 -1.73 -24.87 1.62
CA ALA A 88 -2.87 -25.57 1.05
C ALA A 88 -2.69 -25.93 -0.45
N GLY A 89 -1.61 -25.47 -1.09
CA GLY A 89 -1.23 -25.84 -2.45
C GLY A 89 -1.52 -24.79 -3.53
N GLU A 90 -1.86 -23.55 -3.15
CA GLU A 90 -1.90 -22.45 -4.10
C GLU A 90 -0.50 -22.12 -4.63
N GLU A 91 -0.40 -21.83 -5.93
CA GLU A 91 0.88 -21.56 -6.57
C GLU A 91 1.46 -20.23 -6.06
N ARG A 92 2.69 -20.30 -5.52
CA ARG A 92 3.47 -19.12 -5.20
C ARG A 92 3.97 -18.45 -6.48
N PRO A 93 3.91 -17.12 -6.58
CA PRO A 93 4.58 -16.37 -7.64
C PRO A 93 6.05 -16.78 -7.77
N ILE A 94 6.47 -17.08 -8.99
CA ILE A 94 7.83 -17.55 -9.26
C ILE A 94 8.87 -16.48 -8.89
N GLU A 95 8.50 -15.21 -8.95
CA GLU A 95 9.27 -14.06 -8.53
C GLU A 95 9.59 -14.13 -7.03
N LEU A 96 8.60 -14.47 -6.18
CA LEU A 96 8.79 -14.66 -4.74
C LEU A 96 9.70 -15.86 -4.47
N VAL A 97 9.45 -16.98 -5.14
CA VAL A 97 10.22 -18.21 -4.97
C VAL A 97 11.69 -18.00 -5.35
N ASN A 98 11.96 -17.39 -6.51
CA ASN A 98 13.31 -17.21 -7.03
C ASN A 98 14.13 -16.19 -6.25
N SER A 99 13.48 -15.14 -5.73
CA SER A 99 14.17 -14.07 -5.01
C SER A 99 14.29 -14.33 -3.50
N GLY A 100 13.45 -15.22 -2.95
CA GLY A 100 13.29 -15.37 -1.51
C GLY A 100 12.68 -14.14 -0.85
N ALA A 101 12.00 -13.30 -1.63
CA ALA A 101 11.35 -12.09 -1.12
C ALA A 101 10.15 -12.43 -0.23
N GLN A 102 9.86 -11.50 0.67
CA GLN A 102 8.64 -11.47 1.46
C GLN A 102 7.70 -10.38 0.90
N VAL A 103 6.43 -10.47 1.25
CA VAL A 103 5.42 -9.47 0.89
C VAL A 103 4.73 -8.94 2.13
N PHE A 104 4.64 -7.63 2.22
CA PHE A 104 4.03 -6.92 3.35
C PHE A 104 2.98 -5.94 2.82
N PRO A 105 1.71 -6.04 3.24
CA PRO A 105 0.64 -5.22 2.67
C PRO A 105 0.76 -3.76 3.11
N TRP A 106 0.47 -2.85 2.18
CA TRP A 106 0.43 -1.40 2.44
C TRP A 106 -0.83 -0.73 1.90
N ALA A 107 -1.54 -1.40 1.00
CA ALA A 107 -2.87 -1.00 0.57
C ALA A 107 -3.74 -2.22 0.28
N VAL A 108 -5.05 -2.02 0.39
CA VAL A 108 -6.09 -2.98 -0.02
C VAL A 108 -7.12 -2.25 -0.85
N THR A 109 -8.00 -2.96 -1.53
CA THR A 109 -9.09 -2.36 -2.29
C THR A 109 -10.45 -2.86 -1.79
N ASP A 110 -11.53 -2.17 -2.19
CA ASP A 110 -12.90 -2.61 -1.88
C ASP A 110 -13.31 -3.89 -2.62
N ASN A 111 -12.56 -4.30 -3.64
CA ASN A 111 -12.80 -5.55 -4.38
C ASN A 111 -11.99 -6.73 -3.82
N GLY A 112 -11.05 -6.47 -2.90
CA GLY A 112 -10.25 -7.47 -2.21
C GLY A 112 -8.84 -7.68 -2.76
N GLU A 113 -8.42 -6.91 -3.78
CA GLU A 113 -7.02 -6.90 -4.19
C GLU A 113 -6.15 -6.34 -3.06
N CYS A 114 -4.92 -6.84 -2.96
CA CYS A 114 -3.96 -6.35 -1.98
C CYS A 114 -2.66 -5.93 -2.66
N LEU A 115 -2.16 -4.77 -2.24
CA LEU A 115 -0.91 -4.21 -2.72
C LEU A 115 0.13 -4.37 -1.62
N TYR A 116 1.27 -4.94 -2.01
CA TYR A 116 2.35 -5.33 -1.13
C TYR A 116 3.64 -4.60 -1.49
N TRP A 117 4.48 -4.41 -0.48
CA TRP A 117 5.90 -4.22 -0.70
C TRP A 117 6.51 -5.58 -0.97
N PHE A 118 7.24 -5.69 -2.08
CA PHE A 118 8.03 -6.84 -2.47
C PHE A 118 9.43 -6.72 -1.87
N ALA A 119 9.57 -7.22 -0.64
CA ALA A 119 10.74 -7.09 0.20
C ALA A 119 11.79 -8.17 -0.12
N ARG A 120 12.73 -7.84 -1.01
CA ARG A 120 13.86 -8.74 -1.32
C ARG A 120 14.84 -8.81 -0.15
N PRO A 121 15.43 -9.98 0.13
CA PRO A 121 16.43 -10.10 1.19
C PRO A 121 17.68 -9.27 0.87
N ASN A 122 18.29 -8.67 1.90
CA ASN A 122 19.47 -7.80 1.81
C ASN A 122 19.27 -6.54 0.96
N VAL A 123 18.03 -6.13 0.73
CA VAL A 123 17.69 -4.86 0.07
C VAL A 123 17.09 -3.92 1.11
N SER A 124 17.46 -2.64 1.05
CA SER A 124 16.90 -1.60 1.93
C SER A 124 15.39 -1.51 1.74
N ALA A 125 14.65 -1.14 2.79
CA ALA A 125 13.21 -0.91 2.66
C ALA A 125 12.88 0.18 1.63
N ASP A 126 13.73 1.19 1.51
CA ASP A 126 13.60 2.26 0.51
C ASP A 126 13.70 1.78 -0.94
N ASP A 127 14.29 0.59 -1.16
CA ASP A 127 14.47 -0.01 -2.49
C ASP A 127 13.49 -1.18 -2.73
N TRP A 128 12.51 -1.38 -1.83
CA TRP A 128 11.44 -2.36 -2.06
C TRP A 128 10.51 -1.90 -3.18
N THR A 129 10.12 -2.85 -4.02
CA THR A 129 9.25 -2.61 -5.18
C THR A 129 7.79 -2.96 -4.85
N ILE A 130 6.83 -2.59 -5.70
CA ILE A 130 5.42 -2.93 -5.47
C ILE A 130 5.05 -4.26 -6.12
N ALA A 131 4.21 -5.04 -5.43
CA ALA A 131 3.48 -6.16 -6.00
C ALA A 131 1.97 -5.97 -5.77
N VAL A 132 1.15 -6.40 -6.72
CA VAL A 132 -0.32 -6.38 -6.63
C VAL A 132 -0.80 -7.81 -6.80
N ASN A 133 -1.61 -8.31 -5.87
CA ASN A 133 -2.27 -9.61 -5.98
C ASN A 133 -3.76 -9.41 -6.23
N GLU A 134 -4.31 -10.20 -7.15
CA GLU A 134 -5.74 -10.20 -7.41
C GLU A 134 -6.53 -10.69 -6.20
N ALA A 135 -7.79 -10.26 -6.09
CA ALA A 135 -8.65 -10.65 -4.97
C ALA A 135 -8.97 -12.15 -4.94
N ARG A 136 -9.02 -12.80 -6.12
CA ARG A 136 -9.50 -14.17 -6.29
C ARG A 136 -8.72 -14.91 -7.35
N GLY A 137 -7.56 -15.41 -6.96
CA GLY A 137 -6.76 -16.30 -7.77
C GLY A 137 -5.27 -16.06 -7.51
N SER A 138 -4.45 -16.62 -8.40
CA SER A 138 -3.00 -16.67 -8.26
C SER A 138 -2.28 -15.62 -9.10
N GLU A 139 -2.98 -14.64 -9.70
CA GLU A 139 -2.36 -13.59 -10.49
C GLU A 139 -1.68 -12.54 -9.61
N TRP A 140 -0.47 -12.16 -10.04
CA TRP A 140 0.35 -11.14 -9.42
C TRP A 140 0.98 -10.25 -10.48
N GLU A 141 1.03 -8.96 -10.20
CA GLU A 141 1.78 -7.97 -10.98
C GLU A 141 2.89 -7.37 -10.14
N PHE A 142 4.03 -7.06 -10.78
CA PHE A 142 5.20 -6.52 -10.11
C PHE A 142 5.64 -5.22 -10.80
N PHE A 143 5.83 -4.18 -10.01
CA PHE A 143 6.16 -2.84 -10.51
C PHE A 143 7.48 -2.38 -9.90
N PRO A 144 8.48 -1.98 -10.71
CA PRO A 144 9.79 -1.53 -10.23
C PRO A 144 9.73 -0.08 -9.71
N ALA A 145 8.82 0.20 -8.78
CA ALA A 145 8.54 1.51 -8.22
C ALA A 145 8.33 1.40 -6.70
N GLY A 146 8.56 2.50 -5.98
CA GLY A 146 8.12 2.67 -4.59
C GLY A 146 6.63 3.00 -4.49
N CYS A 147 6.11 3.14 -3.27
CA CYS A 147 4.69 3.42 -3.00
C CYS A 147 4.23 4.74 -3.64
N VAL A 148 5.00 5.82 -3.45
CA VAL A 148 4.65 7.15 -3.98
C VAL A 148 4.73 7.19 -5.50
N GLU A 149 5.77 6.59 -6.09
CA GLU A 149 5.94 6.53 -7.53
C GLU A 149 4.86 5.68 -8.20
N PHE A 150 4.49 4.55 -7.59
CA PHE A 150 3.41 3.69 -8.07
C PHE A 150 2.08 4.45 -8.10
N LEU A 151 1.70 5.08 -6.98
CA LEU A 151 0.44 5.84 -6.91
C LEU A 151 0.42 7.01 -7.91
N ASP A 152 1.51 7.78 -7.98
CA ASP A 152 1.61 8.88 -8.96
C ASP A 152 1.49 8.38 -10.40
N GLY A 153 2.14 7.27 -10.72
CA GLY A 153 2.07 6.66 -12.05
C GLY A 153 0.67 6.18 -12.41
N ILE A 154 -0.05 5.58 -11.46
CA ILE A 154 -1.45 5.17 -11.63
C ILE A 154 -2.34 6.39 -11.85
N LEU A 155 -2.27 7.39 -10.96
CA LEU A 155 -3.12 8.59 -11.02
C LEU A 155 -2.87 9.39 -12.30
N SER A 156 -1.61 9.55 -12.70
CA SER A 156 -1.23 10.25 -13.93
C SER A 156 -1.37 9.43 -15.21
N ARG A 157 -1.85 8.18 -15.13
CA ARG A 157 -2.01 7.25 -16.26
C ARG A 157 -0.71 6.92 -17.01
N THR A 158 0.45 7.07 -16.36
CA THR A 158 1.73 6.63 -16.94
C THR A 158 2.07 5.18 -16.58
N LEU A 159 1.34 4.62 -15.61
CA LEU A 159 1.40 3.23 -15.18
C LEU A 159 -0.03 2.68 -15.18
N GLU A 160 -0.19 1.44 -15.63
CA GLU A 160 -1.47 0.73 -15.65
C GLU A 160 -1.28 -0.65 -14.99
N SER A 161 -2.34 -1.15 -14.37
CA SER A 161 -2.42 -2.48 -13.78
C SER A 161 -3.60 -3.20 -14.42
N GLU A 162 -3.41 -4.44 -14.86
CA GLU A 162 -4.48 -5.28 -15.41
C GLU A 162 -5.31 -5.91 -14.29
N ILE A 163 -4.74 -6.04 -13.08
CA ILE A 163 -5.42 -6.55 -11.88
C ILE A 163 -6.35 -5.50 -11.26
N LEU A 164 -5.91 -4.25 -11.13
CA LEU A 164 -6.73 -3.20 -10.52
C LEU A 164 -7.97 -2.90 -11.37
N TRP A 165 -9.03 -2.43 -10.72
CA TRP A 165 -10.29 -2.16 -11.38
C TRP A 165 -10.12 -1.20 -12.56
N SER A 166 -10.55 -1.59 -13.76
CA SER A 166 -10.43 -0.80 -14.99
C SER A 166 -11.00 0.63 -14.96
N ARG A 167 -11.83 0.98 -13.96
CA ARG A 167 -12.32 2.36 -13.77
C ARG A 167 -11.50 3.19 -12.79
N PHE A 168 -10.52 2.60 -12.13
CA PHE A 168 -9.55 3.28 -11.30
C PHE A 168 -8.36 3.74 -12.17
N PRO A 169 -7.81 4.94 -11.95
CA PRO A 169 -8.31 6.03 -11.09
C PRO A 169 -9.53 6.76 -11.67
N THR A 170 -10.28 7.46 -10.82
CA THR A 170 -11.35 8.39 -11.24
C THR A 170 -10.81 9.82 -11.36
N GLU A 171 -11.48 10.69 -12.12
CA GLU A 171 -11.16 12.12 -12.18
C GLU A 171 -12.38 12.97 -11.78
N PRO A 172 -12.23 13.99 -10.90
CA PRO A 172 -11.00 14.34 -10.19
C PRO A 172 -10.57 13.24 -9.19
N HIS A 173 -9.27 13.20 -8.85
CA HIS A 173 -8.77 12.23 -7.88
C HIS A 173 -9.17 12.64 -6.47
N GLU A 174 -9.95 11.83 -5.77
CA GLU A 174 -10.42 12.14 -4.42
C GLU A 174 -9.63 11.33 -3.39
N PHE A 175 -9.13 12.01 -2.35
CA PHE A 175 -8.60 11.32 -1.17
C PHE A 175 -9.43 11.65 0.07
N ARG A 176 -9.99 10.61 0.68
CA ARG A 176 -10.77 10.71 1.92
C ARG A 176 -10.01 10.04 3.06
N ARG A 177 -9.62 10.82 4.07
CA ARG A 177 -8.88 10.35 5.23
C ARG A 177 -9.72 9.43 6.12
N SER A 178 -9.15 8.30 6.52
CA SER A 178 -9.78 7.34 7.44
C SER A 178 -10.31 8.02 8.71
N ALA A 179 -9.54 8.94 9.28
CA ALA A 179 -9.88 9.68 10.49
C ALA A 179 -11.15 10.56 10.42
N THR A 180 -11.72 10.81 9.23
CA THR A 180 -12.89 11.69 9.08
C THR A 180 -14.22 10.94 8.97
N PHE A 181 -14.19 9.63 8.75
CA PHE A 181 -15.41 8.86 8.49
C PHE A 181 -15.43 7.42 9.00
N LEU A 182 -14.36 6.95 9.66
CA LEU A 182 -14.31 5.68 10.39
C LEU A 182 -14.42 5.94 11.91
#